data_AF-A0A8X6SWS8-F1
#
_entry.id   AF-A0A8X6SWS8-F1
#
_cell.length_a   1.000
_cell.length_b   1.000
_cell.length_c   1.000
_cell.angle_alpha   90.00
_cell.angle_beta   90.00
_cell.angle_gamma   90.00
#
_symmetry.space_group_name_H-M   'P 1'
#
loop_
_entity.id
_entity.type
_entity.pdbx_description
1 polymer ?
#
loop_
_entity_poly.entity_id
_entity_poly.type
_entity_poly.pdbx_seq_one_letter_code
_entity_poly.pdbx_strand_id
1 'polypeptide(L)'
;MEPKSKAERLVLSFPATAENYPKAIDPLKERFGREDLLVQIYVRELLNLVMKNAVSGRTKTDLSALYDELEGKLRSLESLGRTQEKYGDFLTPLVESCLPEEILMAWERKRNTETDAKGSRTLEHLMTFLRLEVQGEEMVQLAKSGFGTPIRKKKPN
;
A
#
# COMPACT_ATOMS: atom_id res chain seq x y z
N MET A 1 -0.35 -5.46 18.65
CA MET A 1 -1.26 -6.63 18.76
C MET A 1 -2.64 -6.07 19.02
N GLU A 2 -3.64 -6.42 18.21
CA GLU A 2 -5.02 -5.93 18.38
C GLU A 2 -5.62 -6.46 19.70
N PRO A 3 -6.28 -5.61 20.51
CA PRO A 3 -6.97 -6.04 21.72
C PRO A 3 -8.04 -7.09 21.42
N LYS A 4 -8.19 -8.09 22.29
CA LYS A 4 -9.14 -9.22 22.19
C LYS A 4 -8.91 -10.14 20.99
N SER A 5 -7.75 -10.04 20.33
CA SER A 5 -7.41 -10.88 19.19
C SER A 5 -7.22 -12.35 19.59
N LYS A 6 -7.26 -13.25 18.59
CA LYS A 6 -6.95 -14.67 18.80
C LYS A 6 -5.49 -14.86 19.25
N ALA A 7 -4.58 -13.98 18.82
CA ALA A 7 -3.17 -14.02 19.19
C ALA A 7 -2.96 -13.55 20.64
N GLU A 8 -3.66 -12.48 21.06
CA GLU A 8 -3.63 -12.03 22.46
C GLU A 8 -4.10 -13.10 23.43
N ARG A 9 -5.24 -13.74 23.15
CA ARG A 9 -5.76 -14.85 23.97
C ARG A 9 -4.78 -16.02 24.09
N LEU A 10 -4.01 -16.28 23.04
CA LEU A 10 -3.01 -17.34 23.03
C LEU A 10 -1.77 -16.96 23.86
N VAL A 11 -1.33 -15.70 23.83
CA VAL A 11 -0.22 -15.25 24.68
C VAL A 11 -0.64 -15.23 26.14
N LEU A 12 -1.85 -14.75 26.44
CA LEU A 12 -2.37 -14.64 27.80
C LEU A 12 -2.67 -16.01 28.46
N SER A 13 -2.74 -17.11 27.69
CA SER A 13 -2.89 -18.45 28.28
C SER A 13 -1.62 -18.98 28.95
N PHE A 14 -0.48 -18.32 28.75
CA PHE A 14 0.79 -18.67 29.39
C PHE A 14 1.07 -17.74 30.58
N PRO A 15 1.53 -18.27 31.74
CA PRO A 15 2.04 -17.44 32.82
C PRO A 15 3.21 -16.57 32.36
N ALA A 16 3.26 -15.31 32.80
CA ALA A 16 4.28 -14.32 32.44
C ALA A 16 5.62 -14.59 33.13
N THR A 17 6.28 -15.68 32.75
CA THR A 17 7.57 -16.14 33.28
C THR A 17 8.56 -16.32 32.15
N ALA A 18 9.85 -16.05 32.40
CA ALA A 18 10.92 -16.19 31.40
C ALA A 18 10.93 -17.56 30.70
N GLU A 19 10.65 -18.64 31.43
CA GLU A 19 10.61 -20.01 30.92
C GLU A 19 9.47 -20.26 29.91
N ASN A 20 8.39 -19.49 29.99
CA ASN A 20 7.20 -19.68 29.17
C ASN A 20 7.18 -18.81 27.91
N TYR A 21 8.07 -17.81 27.77
CA TYR A 21 8.12 -17.00 26.56
C TYR A 21 8.43 -17.83 25.30
N PRO A 22 9.43 -18.73 25.29
CA PRO A 22 9.65 -19.60 24.14
C PRO A 22 8.44 -20.49 23.84
N LYS A 23 7.79 -21.03 24.89
CA LYS A 23 6.60 -21.90 24.77
C LYS A 23 5.38 -21.16 24.20
N ALA A 24 5.28 -19.85 24.39
CA ALA A 24 4.24 -19.01 23.80
C ALA A 24 4.54 -18.61 22.34
N ILE A 25 5.82 -18.55 21.97
CA ILE A 25 6.27 -18.16 20.62
C ILE A 25 5.96 -19.26 19.60
N ASP A 26 6.17 -20.54 19.93
CA ASP A 26 5.98 -21.62 18.96
C ASP A 26 4.53 -21.73 18.44
N PRO A 27 3.48 -21.73 19.30
CA PRO A 27 2.09 -21.75 18.84
C PRO A 27 1.68 -20.45 18.14
N LEU A 28 2.31 -19.31 18.47
CA LEU A 28 2.11 -18.06 17.72
C LEU A 28 2.61 -18.21 16.29
N LYS A 29 3.83 -18.73 16.10
CA LYS A 29 4.42 -18.96 14.78
C LYS A 29 3.62 -19.98 13.97
N GLU A 30 3.27 -21.11 14.58
CA GLU A 30 2.49 -22.16 13.92
C GLU A 30 1.13 -21.66 13.44
N ARG A 31 0.45 -20.85 14.25
CA ARG A 31 -0.91 -20.39 13.96
C ARG A 31 -0.98 -19.15 13.08
N PHE A 32 -0.06 -18.20 13.27
CA PHE A 32 -0.12 -16.88 12.64
C PHE A 32 1.08 -16.57 11.74
N GLY A 33 2.20 -17.29 11.87
CA GLY A 33 3.40 -17.14 11.05
C GLY A 33 3.40 -18.02 9.80
N ARG A 34 2.23 -18.43 9.30
CA ARG A 34 2.12 -19.23 8.07
C ARG A 34 2.37 -18.34 6.85
N GLU A 35 3.63 -18.24 6.46
CA GLU A 35 4.10 -17.33 5.41
C GLU A 35 3.40 -17.58 4.07
N ASP A 36 3.16 -18.83 3.71
CA ASP A 36 2.44 -19.23 2.50
C ASP A 36 1.02 -18.65 2.46
N LEU A 37 0.30 -18.73 3.58
CA LEU A 37 -1.02 -18.16 3.73
C LEU A 37 -0.99 -16.63 3.69
N LEU A 38 -0.02 -16.01 4.38
CA LEU A 38 0.13 -14.56 4.42
C LEU A 38 0.43 -13.98 3.02
N VAL A 39 1.32 -14.64 2.26
CA VAL A 39 1.59 -14.27 0.86
C VAL A 39 0.30 -14.31 0.04
N GLN A 40 -0.51 -15.36 0.18
CA GLN A 40 -1.77 -15.45 -0.55
C GLN A 40 -2.76 -14.34 -0.16
N ILE A 41 -2.82 -13.97 1.13
CA ILE A 41 -3.69 -12.87 1.60
C ILE A 41 -3.26 -11.57 0.92
N TYR A 42 -1.99 -11.18 1.01
CA TYR A 42 -1.52 -9.91 0.44
C TYR A 42 -1.64 -9.85 -1.08
N VAL A 43 -1.37 -10.96 -1.79
CA VAL A 43 -1.59 -11.03 -3.24
C VAL A 43 -3.07 -10.86 -3.59
N ARG A 44 -3.99 -11.50 -2.84
CA ARG A 44 -5.44 -11.34 -3.06
C ARG A 44 -5.91 -9.93 -2.75
N GLU A 45 -5.33 -9.28 -1.75
CA GLU A 45 -5.63 -7.88 -1.45
C GLU A 45 -5.15 -6.93 -2.56
N LEU A 46 -3.98 -7.18 -3.15
CA LEU A 46 -3.52 -6.45 -4.34
C LEU A 46 -4.47 -6.69 -5.53
N LEU A 47 -4.89 -7.94 -5.77
CA LEU A 47 -5.88 -8.25 -6.82
C LEU A 47 -7.22 -7.56 -6.55
N ASN A 48 -7.64 -7.42 -5.29
CA ASN A 48 -8.84 -6.67 -4.94
C ASN A 48 -8.71 -5.19 -5.29
N LEU A 49 -7.52 -4.58 -5.13
CA LEU A 49 -7.26 -3.21 -5.57
C LEU A 49 -7.39 -3.07 -7.09
N VAL A 50 -6.82 -4.01 -7.85
CA VAL A 50 -7.01 -4.05 -9.31
C VAL A 50 -8.49 -4.12 -9.69
N MET A 51 -9.25 -4.99 -9.03
CA MET A 51 -10.69 -5.13 -9.28
C MET A 51 -11.46 -3.87 -8.92
N LYS A 52 -11.15 -3.21 -7.79
CA LYS A 52 -11.77 -1.93 -7.42
C LYS A 52 -11.52 -0.87 -8.49
N ASN A 53 -10.29 -0.76 -8.98
CA ASN A 53 -9.91 0.16 -10.05
C ASN A 53 -10.64 -0.15 -11.37
N ALA A 54 -10.78 -1.43 -11.72
CA ALA A 54 -11.51 -1.85 -12.92
C ALA A 54 -13.01 -1.54 -12.83
N VAL A 55 -13.64 -1.83 -11.68
CA VAL A 55 -15.08 -1.61 -11.45
C VAL A 55 -15.44 -0.13 -11.39
N SER A 56 -14.54 0.72 -10.86
CA SER A 56 -14.75 2.18 -10.87
C SER A 56 -14.57 2.80 -12.26
N GLY A 57 -14.22 2.02 -13.28
CA GLY A 57 -13.92 2.56 -14.62
C GLY A 57 -12.62 3.36 -14.64
N ARG A 58 -11.67 3.06 -13.75
CA ARG A 58 -10.37 3.76 -13.59
C ARG A 58 -10.51 5.26 -13.33
N THR A 59 -11.62 5.67 -12.74
CA THR A 59 -11.86 7.06 -12.32
C THR A 59 -11.00 7.46 -11.14
N LYS A 60 -10.80 8.76 -10.95
CA LYS A 60 -9.98 9.32 -9.88
C LYS A 60 -10.40 8.80 -8.49
N THR A 61 -9.52 8.02 -7.88
CA THR A 61 -9.56 7.63 -6.47
C THR A 61 -8.65 8.54 -5.66
N ASP A 62 -8.77 8.49 -4.33
CA ASP A 62 -7.77 9.09 -3.44
C ASP A 62 -6.40 8.41 -3.69
N LEU A 63 -5.48 9.15 -4.31
CA LEU A 63 -4.17 8.64 -4.68
C LEU A 63 -3.30 8.38 -3.45
N SER A 64 -3.45 9.19 -2.40
CA SER A 64 -2.73 9.03 -1.14
C SER A 64 -3.14 7.73 -0.46
N ALA A 65 -4.45 7.48 -0.33
CA ALA A 65 -4.96 6.24 0.25
C ALA A 65 -4.53 5.01 -0.57
N LEU A 66 -4.57 5.10 -1.91
CA LEU A 66 -4.12 4.02 -2.78
C LEU A 66 -2.62 3.74 -2.62
N TYR A 67 -1.80 4.79 -2.55
CA TYR A 67 -0.36 4.67 -2.33
C TYR A 67 -0.05 3.97 -1.00
N ASP A 68 -0.66 4.41 0.10
CA ASP A 68 -0.45 3.81 1.41
C ASP A 68 -0.85 2.33 1.44
N GLU A 69 -1.98 2.00 0.79
CA GLU A 69 -2.44 0.64 0.66
C GLU A 69 -1.50 -0.26 -0.17
N LEU A 70 -0.90 0.27 -1.23
CA LEU A 70 0.07 -0.44 -2.08
C LEU A 70 1.40 -0.61 -1.33
N GLU A 71 1.95 0.46 -0.77
CA GLU A 71 3.21 0.43 -0.03
C GLU A 71 3.12 -0.53 1.17
N GLY A 72 2.02 -0.52 1.92
CA GLY A 72 1.81 -1.44 3.05
C GLY A 72 1.81 -2.92 2.64
N LYS A 73 1.12 -3.26 1.55
CA LYS A 73 1.04 -4.65 1.03
C LYS A 73 2.38 -5.10 0.46
N LEU A 74 3.07 -4.24 -0.30
CA LEU A 74 4.40 -4.52 -0.85
C LEU A 74 5.44 -4.71 0.26
N ARG A 75 5.46 -3.85 1.27
CA ARG A 75 6.35 -3.99 2.45
C ARG A 75 6.11 -5.30 3.20
N SER A 76 4.84 -5.71 3.32
CA SER A 76 4.48 -6.98 3.96
C SER A 76 4.98 -8.18 3.15
N LEU A 77 4.81 -8.15 1.83
CA LEU A 77 5.34 -9.16 0.91
C LEU A 77 6.87 -9.24 0.95
N GLU A 78 7.55 -8.09 1.00
CA GLU A 78 9.00 -8.01 1.12
C GLU A 78 9.49 -8.66 2.42
N SER A 79 8.81 -8.41 3.56
CA SER A 79 9.13 -9.05 4.84
C SER A 79 9.00 -10.58 4.82
N LEU A 80 8.24 -11.13 3.87
CA LEU A 80 8.05 -12.57 3.62
C LEU A 80 8.97 -13.10 2.49
N GLY A 81 10.00 -12.34 2.14
CA GLY A 81 11.00 -12.72 1.14
C GLY A 81 10.56 -12.54 -0.32
N ARG A 82 9.44 -11.84 -0.57
CA ARG A 82 8.97 -11.50 -1.93
C ARG A 82 9.54 -10.15 -2.37
N THR A 83 10.86 -10.11 -2.48
CA THR A 83 11.60 -8.89 -2.85
C THR A 83 11.36 -8.48 -4.30
N GLN A 84 11.55 -7.20 -4.59
CA GLN A 84 11.48 -6.66 -5.95
C GLN A 84 12.41 -7.38 -6.93
N GLU A 85 13.61 -7.76 -6.50
CA GLU A 85 14.58 -8.47 -7.36
C GLU A 85 14.05 -9.83 -7.86
N LYS A 86 13.25 -10.51 -7.04
CA LYS A 86 12.73 -11.85 -7.34
C LYS A 86 11.34 -11.83 -7.98
N TYR A 87 10.52 -10.83 -7.65
CA TYR A 87 9.10 -10.78 -8.01
C TYR A 87 8.69 -9.51 -8.74
N GLY A 88 9.62 -8.61 -9.04
CA GLY A 88 9.37 -7.33 -9.71
C GLY A 88 8.66 -7.46 -11.04
N ASP A 89 8.98 -8.50 -11.81
CA ASP A 89 8.33 -8.79 -13.11
C ASP A 89 6.82 -9.09 -12.98
N PHE A 90 6.37 -9.56 -11.81
CA PHE A 90 4.96 -9.80 -11.51
C PHE A 90 4.32 -8.66 -10.74
N LEU A 91 5.05 -8.06 -9.80
CA LEU A 91 4.54 -7.01 -8.93
C LEU A 91 4.36 -5.68 -9.66
N THR A 92 5.28 -5.31 -10.54
CA THR A 92 5.18 -4.07 -11.34
C THR A 92 3.87 -3.99 -12.13
N PRO A 93 3.52 -4.94 -13.02
CA PRO A 93 2.29 -4.87 -13.79
C PRO A 93 1.03 -4.97 -12.91
N LEU A 94 1.12 -5.62 -11.75
CA LEU A 94 0.02 -5.70 -10.79
C LEU A 94 -0.24 -4.33 -10.14
N VAL A 95 0.82 -3.62 -9.76
CA VAL A 95 0.72 -2.25 -9.21
C VAL A 95 0.21 -1.29 -10.28
N GLU A 96 0.74 -1.36 -11.51
CA GLU A 96 0.23 -0.57 -12.65
C GLU A 96 -1.28 -0.81 -12.84
N SER A 97 -1.74 -2.05 -12.74
CA SER A 97 -3.17 -2.38 -12.88
C SER A 97 -4.06 -1.79 -11.78
N CYS A 98 -3.50 -1.39 -10.63
CA CYS A 98 -4.24 -0.73 -9.55
C CYS A 98 -4.47 0.76 -9.80
N LEU A 99 -3.75 1.38 -10.74
CA LEU A 99 -3.69 2.83 -10.89
C LEU A 99 -4.80 3.38 -11.81
N PRO A 100 -5.34 4.58 -11.51
CA PRO A 100 -6.21 5.30 -12.43
C PRO A 100 -5.52 5.63 -13.76
N GLU A 101 -6.30 5.77 -14.84
CA GLU A 101 -5.76 5.99 -16.18
C GLU A 101 -4.90 7.25 -16.29
N GLU A 102 -5.31 8.34 -15.62
CA GLU A 102 -4.57 9.60 -15.58
C GLU A 102 -3.15 9.42 -15.02
N ILE A 103 -3.02 8.68 -13.92
CA ILE A 103 -1.75 8.42 -13.23
C ILE A 103 -0.88 7.49 -14.06
N LEU A 104 -1.48 6.48 -14.69
CA LEU A 104 -0.77 5.59 -15.63
C LEU A 104 -0.21 6.35 -16.82
N MET A 105 -0.99 7.25 -17.43
CA MET A 105 -0.49 8.07 -18.52
C MET A 105 0.66 8.99 -18.09
N ALA A 106 0.58 9.56 -16.89
CA ALA A 106 1.67 10.40 -16.35
C ALA A 106 2.95 9.57 -16.13
N TRP A 107 2.82 8.36 -15.57
CA TRP A 107 3.92 7.41 -15.43
C TRP A 107 4.55 7.07 -16.78
N GLU A 108 3.73 6.73 -17.78
CA GLU A 108 4.16 6.40 -19.15
C GLU A 108 4.89 7.55 -19.84
N ARG A 109 4.42 8.79 -19.66
CA ARG A 109 5.11 9.98 -20.19
C ARG A 109 6.47 10.17 -19.53
N LYS A 110 6.55 10.07 -18.21
CA LYS A 110 7.81 10.19 -17.47
C LYS A 110 8.81 9.11 -17.91
N ARG A 111 8.33 7.88 -18.07
CA ARG A 111 9.11 6.74 -18.54
C ARG A 111 9.72 6.95 -19.92
N ASN A 112 9.00 7.60 -20.85
CA ASN A 112 9.51 7.86 -22.19
C ASN A 112 10.48 9.04 -22.26
N THR A 113 10.46 9.96 -21.27
CA THR A 113 11.39 11.10 -21.22
C THR A 113 12.74 10.75 -20.59
N GLU A 114 12.78 9.76 -19.70
CA GLU A 114 14.01 9.23 -19.11
C GLU A 114 14.58 8.14 -20.05
N THR A 115 15.47 8.55 -20.96
CA THR A 115 16.12 7.69 -21.97
C THR A 115 16.55 6.31 -21.46
N ASP A 116 16.03 5.24 -22.08
CA ASP A 116 16.56 3.87 -22.33
C ASP A 116 17.49 3.17 -21.31
N ALA A 117 17.61 3.64 -20.09
CA ALA A 117 18.22 2.88 -19.02
C ALA A 117 17.23 1.79 -18.60
N LYS A 118 17.52 0.53 -18.92
CA LYS A 118 16.77 -0.67 -18.49
C LYS A 118 16.39 -0.69 -16.99
N GLY A 119 17.04 0.12 -16.16
CA GLY A 119 16.72 0.32 -14.74
C GLY A 119 15.52 1.23 -14.42
N SER A 120 14.98 2.01 -15.36
CA SER A 120 13.86 2.95 -15.12
C SER A 120 12.50 2.23 -14.94
N ARG A 121 12.41 0.94 -15.28
CA ARG A 121 11.16 0.15 -15.24
C ARG A 121 10.95 -0.65 -13.95
N THR A 122 11.73 -0.38 -12.90
CA THR A 122 11.57 -1.15 -11.66
C THR A 122 10.37 -0.67 -10.85
N LEU A 123 9.81 -1.58 -10.06
CA LEU A 123 8.75 -1.28 -9.11
C LEU A 123 9.13 -0.11 -8.17
N GLU A 124 10.40 0.01 -7.79
CA GLU A 124 10.91 1.09 -6.94
C GLU A 124 10.78 2.46 -7.61
N HIS A 125 11.07 2.58 -8.90
CA HIS A 125 10.87 3.82 -9.64
C HIS A 125 9.39 4.19 -9.73
N LEU A 126 8.52 3.18 -9.94
CA LEU A 126 7.07 3.38 -9.94
C LEU A 126 6.57 3.85 -8.57
N MET A 127 6.97 3.20 -7.48
CA MET A 127 6.58 3.61 -6.12
C MET A 127 7.14 4.99 -5.76
N THR A 128 8.35 5.34 -6.23
CA THR A 128 8.93 6.68 -6.07
C THR A 128 8.12 7.72 -6.83
N PHE A 129 7.72 7.42 -8.07
CA PHE A 129 6.85 8.28 -8.86
C PHE A 129 5.50 8.52 -8.17
N LEU A 130 4.84 7.47 -7.69
CA LEU A 130 3.55 7.59 -7.00
C LEU A 130 3.66 8.47 -5.75
N ARG A 131 4.74 8.32 -4.96
CA ARG A 131 5.01 9.19 -3.80
C ARG A 131 5.10 10.66 -4.21
N LEU A 132 5.81 10.95 -5.30
CA LEU A 132 5.95 12.32 -5.80
C LEU A 132 4.61 12.89 -6.29
N GLU A 133 3.77 12.07 -6.94
CA GLU A 133 2.44 12.52 -7.37
C GLU A 133 1.50 12.79 -6.19
N VAL A 134 1.55 11.97 -5.13
CA VAL A 134 0.80 12.24 -3.88
C VAL A 134 1.22 13.59 -3.29
N GLN A 135 2.52 13.85 -3.17
CA GLN A 135 3.04 15.13 -2.69
C GLN A 135 2.67 16.30 -3.62
N GLY A 136 2.69 16.07 -4.93
CA GLY A 136 2.26 17.05 -5.93
C GLY A 136 0.79 17.43 -5.78
N GLU A 137 -0.08 16.45 -5.53
CA GLU A 137 -1.51 16.68 -5.31
C GLU A 137 -1.76 17.55 -4.07
N GLU A 138 -1.04 17.30 -2.97
CA GLU A 138 -1.09 18.14 -1.76
C GLU A 138 -0.69 19.59 -2.05
N MET A 139 0.39 19.81 -2.82
CA MET A 139 0.85 21.14 -3.20
C MET A 139 -0.17 21.86 -4.10
N VAL A 140 -0.81 21.14 -5.03
CA VAL A 140 -1.88 21.69 -5.86
C VAL A 140 -3.10 22.06 -5.02
N GLN A 141 -3.48 21.24 -4.04
CA GLN A 141 -4.56 21.54 -3.11
C GLN A 141 -4.25 22.78 -2.26
N LEU A 142 -3.01 22.92 -1.79
CA LEU A 142 -2.56 24.09 -1.04
C LEU A 142 -2.67 25.37 -1.90
N ALA A 143 -2.22 25.32 -3.15
CA ALA A 143 -2.31 26.46 -4.07
C ALA A 143 -3.78 26.87 -4.34
N LYS A 144 -4.70 25.90 -4.43
CA LYS A 144 -6.14 26.15 -4.61
C LYS A 144 -6.83 26.72 -3.36
N SER A 145 -6.40 26.29 -2.17
CA SER A 145 -7.03 26.66 -0.90
C SER A 145 -6.44 27.93 -0.25
N GLY A 146 -5.20 28.28 -0.58
CA GLY A 146 -4.47 29.43 0.00
C GLY A 146 -5.11 30.81 -0.26
N PHE A 147 -6.10 30.90 -1.14
CA PHE A 147 -6.82 32.15 -1.46
C PHE A 147 -8.33 32.12 -1.09
N GLY A 148 -8.77 31.15 -0.29
CA GLY A 148 -10.17 31.02 0.15
C GLY A 148 -10.64 32.16 1.05
N THR A 149 -11.50 33.02 0.51
CA THR A 149 -12.18 34.14 1.20
C THR A 149 -13.00 33.67 2.42
N PRO A 150 -13.10 34.48 3.50
CA PRO A 150 -13.88 34.11 4.68
C PRO A 150 -15.37 34.07 4.33
N ILE A 151 -15.94 32.87 4.33
CA ILE A 151 -17.38 32.66 4.24
C ILE A 151 -18.01 33.28 5.51
N ARG A 152 -18.54 34.50 5.39
CA ARG A 152 -19.42 35.11 6.38
C ARG A 152 -20.63 34.18 6.56
N LYS A 153 -20.67 33.44 7.67
CA LYS A 153 -21.87 32.72 8.11
C LYS A 153 -22.98 33.75 8.39
N LYS A 154 -23.97 33.87 7.51
CA LYS A 154 -25.26 34.48 7.87
C LYS A 154 -25.95 33.53 8.85
N LYS A 155 -26.18 34.00 10.08
CA LYS A 155 -27.08 33.36 11.04
C LYS A 155 -28.51 33.40 10.47
N PRO A 156 -29.30 32.31 10.54
CA PRO A 156 -30.73 32.42 10.36
C PRO A 156 -31.36 33.03 11.62
N ASN A 157 -32.32 33.93 11.40
CA ASN A 157 -33.23 34.47 12.41
C ASN A 157 -34.25 33.44 12.85
#